data_AF-A0A7W8QH58-F1
#
_entry.id   AF-A0A7W8QH58-F1
#
_cell.length_a   1.000
_cell.length_b   1.000
_cell.length_c   1.000
_cell.angle_alpha   90.00
_cell.angle_beta   90.00
_cell.angle_gamma   90.00
#
_symmetry.space_group_name_H-M   'P 1'
#
loop_
_entity.id
_entity.type
_entity.pdbx_description
1 polymer ?
#
loop_
_entity_poly.entity_id
_entity_poly.type
_entity_poly.pdbx_seq_one_letter_code
_entity_poly.pdbx_strand_id
1 'polypeptide(L)' 'MYAREGVELDRSLLAKWVGHAATLLQPLVETLRRHVMSATKLHADDTPVPVLAPGNGKTRTAYFGRT' A
#
# COMPACT_ATOMS: atom_id res chain seq x y z
N MET A 1 16.55 7.30 -6.11
CA MET A 1 16.56 8.45 -5.17
C MET A 1 17.86 8.47 -4.36
N TYR A 2 18.24 7.38 -3.68
CA TYR A 2 19.47 7.29 -2.87
C TYR A 2 20.80 7.08 -3.63
N ALA A 3 20.76 6.53 -4.85
CA ALA A 3 21.96 6.36 -5.68
C ALA A 3 22.65 7.70 -6.05
N ARG A 4 21.91 8.82 -6.00
CA ARG A 4 22.46 10.17 -6.24
C ARG A 4 23.30 10.69 -5.07
N GLU A 5 23.16 10.09 -3.89
CA GLU A 5 23.94 10.41 -2.69
C GLU A 5 25.05 9.36 -2.42
N GLY A 6 25.32 8.48 -3.40
CA GLY A 6 26.35 7.43 -3.28
C GLY A 6 25.96 6.25 -2.39
N VAL A 7 24.70 6.17 -1.95
CA VAL A 7 24.21 5.08 -1.10
C VAL A 7 23.51 4.03 -1.96
N GLU A 8 24.17 2.89 -2.16
CA GLU A 8 23.59 1.68 -2.73
C GLU A 8 22.66 1.05 -1.70
N LEU A 9 21.35 1.13 -1.92
CA LEU A 9 20.34 0.48 -1.09
C LEU A 9 19.71 -0.66 -1.86
N ASP A 10 19.83 -1.87 -1.31
CA ASP A 10 19.16 -3.04 -1.86
C ASP A 10 17.63 -2.86 -1.83
N ARG A 11 16.96 -3.30 -2.90
CA ARG A 11 15.51 -3.20 -3.04
C ARG A 11 14.78 -3.95 -1.92
N SER A 12 15.33 -5.07 -1.44
CA SER A 12 14.76 -5.84 -0.35
C SER A 12 14.88 -5.11 0.99
N LEU A 13 15.94 -4.31 1.19
CA LEU A 13 16.09 -3.47 2.38
C LEU A 13 15.03 -2.37 2.41
N LEU A 14 14.83 -1.67 1.28
CA LEU A 14 13.78 -0.66 1.14
C LEU A 14 12.39 -1.27 1.36
N ALA A 15 12.13 -2.45 0.80
CA ALA A 15 10.87 -3.16 1.01
C ALA A 15 10.64 -3.53 2.49
N LYS A 16 11.68 -3.97 3.20
CA LYS A 16 11.62 -4.25 4.64
C LYS A 16 11.31 -2.99 5.46
N TRP A 17 11.94 -1.86 5.13
CA TRP A 17 11.67 -0.59 5.82
C TRP A 17 10.24 -0.10 5.61
N VAL A 18 9.73 -0.19 4.37
CA VAL A 18 8.32 0.13 4.07
C VAL A 18 7.38 -0.81 4.86
N GLY A 19 7.72 -2.10 4.94
CA GLY A 19 6.96 -3.06 5.75
C GLY A 19 6.93 -2.70 7.23
N HIS A 20 8.08 -2.36 7.82
CA HIS A 20 8.16 -1.94 9.22
C HIS A 20 7.38 -0.66 9.49
N ALA A 21 7.48 0.34 8.61
CA ALA A 21 6.69 1.56 8.71
C ALA A 21 5.19 1.26 8.66
N ALA A 22 4.75 0.37 7.77
CA ALA A 22 3.36 -0.06 7.69
C ALA A 22 2.89 -0.76 8.98
N THR A 23 3.74 -1.60 9.58
CA THR A 23 3.45 -2.23 10.88
C THR A 23 3.27 -1.21 11.99
N LEU A 24 4.16 -0.22 12.09
CA LEU A 24 4.08 0.84 13.10
C LEU A 24 2.80 1.69 12.96
N LEU A 25 2.29 1.84 11.74
CA LEU A 25 1.08 2.61 11.46
C LEU A 25 -0.22 1.81 11.67
N GLN A 26 -0.17 0.51 11.96
CA GLN A 26 -1.38 -0.31 12.14
C GLN A 26 -2.38 0.24 13.19
N PRO A 27 -1.96 0.72 14.37
CA PRO A 27 -2.90 1.23 15.37
C PRO A 27 -3.69 2.47 14.91
N LEU A 28 -3.06 3.31 14.09
CA LEU A 28 -3.70 4.48 13.49
C LEU A 28 -4.71 4.06 12.44
N VAL A 29 -4.35 3.12 11.56
CA VAL A 29 -5.25 2.55 10.56
C VAL A 29 -6.49 1.95 11.22
N GLU A 30 -6.32 1.21 12.31
CA GLU A 30 -7.44 0.60 13.03
C GLU A 30 -8.35 1.65 13.69
N THR A 31 -7.77 2.71 14.25
CA THR A 31 -8.56 3.81 14.82
C THR A 31 -9.35 4.55 13.76
N LEU A 32 -8.73 4.85 12.62
CA LEU A 32 -9.40 5.48 11.48
C LEU A 32 -10.50 4.57 10.92
N ARG A 33 -10.25 3.25 10.81
CA ARG A 33 -11.26 2.29 10.39
C ARG A 33 -12.49 2.35 11.29
N ARG A 34 -12.33 2.27 12.62
CA ARG A 34 -13.47 2.34 13.55
C ARG A 34 -14.24 3.66 13.41
N HIS A 35 -13.52 4.76 13.28
CA HIS A 35 -14.13 6.09 13.09
C HIS A 35 -14.94 6.16 11.80
N VAL A 36 -14.35 5.76 10.67
CA VAL A 36 -14.98 5.80 9.35
C VAL A 36 -16.20 4.88 9.29
N MET A 37 -16.11 3.68 9.88
CA MET A 37 -17.22 2.72 9.92
C MET A 37 -18.36 3.13 10.87
N SER A 38 -18.11 4.08 11.78
CA SER A 38 -19.16 4.65 12.64
C SER A 38 -20.01 5.72 11.93
N ALA A 39 -19.59 6.19 10.74
CA ALA A 39 -20.31 7.20 10.00
C ALA A 39 -21.59 6.65 9.36
N THR A 40 -22.66 7.44 9.37
CA THR A 40 -23.96 7.09 8.76
C THR A 40 -23.89 7.01 7.22
N LYS A 41 -22.86 7.60 6.61
CA LYS A 41 -22.62 7.57 5.17
C LYS A 41 -21.13 7.48 4.88
N LEU A 42 -20.75 6.49 4.10
CA LEU A 42 -19.37 6.24 3.68
C LEU A 42 -19.24 6.46 2.17
N HIS A 43 -18.37 7.39 1.76
CA HIS A 43 -17.95 7.52 0.37
C HIS A 43 -16.64 6.75 0.21
N ALA A 44 -16.66 5.69 -0.58
CA ALA A 44 -15.47 4.97 -1.01
C ALA A 44 -15.15 5.38 -2.45
N ASP A 45 -13.89 5.71 -2.72
CA ASP A 45 -13.39 5.88 -4.08
C ASP A 45 -12.60 4.62 -4.46
N ASP A 46 -13.07 3.90 -5.48
CA ASP A 46 -12.36 2.76 -6.03
C ASP A 46 -11.37 3.28 -7.08
N THR A 47 -10.20 3.77 -6.65
CA THR A 47 -9.15 4.17 -7.57
C THR A 47 -8.49 2.92 -8.18
N PRO A 48 -8.55 2.70 -9.51
CA PRO A 48 -7.93 1.54 -10.14
C PRO A 48 -6.41 1.64 -10.10
N VAL A 49 -5.74 0.59 -9.63
CA VAL A 49 -4.28 0.51 -9.60
C VAL A 49 -3.81 -0.62 -10.53
N PRO A 50 -2.84 -0.37 -11.43
CA PRO A 50 -2.26 -1.43 -12.24
C PRO A 50 -1.38 -2.32 -11.35
N VAL A 51 -1.82 -3.56 -11.12
CA VAL A 51 -1.03 -4.58 -10.41
C VAL A 51 -0.40 -5.53 -11.42
N LEU A 52 0.79 -6.03 -11.11
CA LEU A 52 1.41 -7.09 -11.90
C LEU A 52 0.63 -8.38 -11.71
N ALA A 53 0.21 -9.04 -12.79
CA ALA A 53 -0.34 -10.39 -12.74
C ALA A 53 0.82 -11.40 -12.78
N PRO A 54 1.13 -12.13 -11.68
CA PRO A 54 2.20 -13.10 -11.68
C PRO A 54 1.90 -14.20 -12.72
N GLY A 55 2.85 -14.48 -13.62
CA GLY A 55 2.77 -15.57 -14.60
C GLY A 55 2.47 -15.18 -16.04
N ASN A 56 1.92 -14.00 -16.33
CA ASN A 56 1.48 -13.64 -17.69
C ASN A 56 2.14 -12.40 -18.30
N GLY A 57 3.09 -11.74 -17.61
CA GLY A 57 3.78 -10.54 -18.13
C GLY A 57 2.85 -9.36 -18.43
N LYS A 58 1.58 -9.41 -18.02
CA LYS A 58 0.54 -8.41 -18.25
C LYS A 58 0.15 -7.75 -16.93
N THR A 59 -0.17 -6.47 -16.99
CA THR A 59 -0.76 -5.71 -15.88
C THR A 59 -2.25 -5.99 -15.79
N ARG A 60 -2.75 -6.29 -14.59
CA ARG A 60 -4.18 -6.41 -14.29
C ARG A 60 -4.63 -5.16 -13.55
N THR A 61 -5.78 -4.61 -13.90
CA THR A 61 -6.42 -3.56 -13.09
C THR A 61 -6.95 -4.20 -11.81
N ALA A 62 -6.43 -3.79 -10.65
CA ALA A 62 -6.99 -4.16 -9.36
C ALA A 62 -7.63 -2.95 -8.69
N TYR A 63 -8.63 -3.22 -7.86
CA TYR A 63 -9.34 -2.24 -7.06
C TYR A 63 -8.98 -2.46 -5.60
N PHE A 64 -8.66 -1.39 -4.89
CA PHE A 64 -8.17 -1.47 -3.51
C PHE A 64 -9.35 -1.81 -2.58
N GLY A 65 -9.58 -3.11 -2.33
CA GLY A 65 -10.69 -3.58 -1.50
C GLY A 65 -11.40 -4.84 -1.98
N ARG A 66 -11.11 -5.32 -3.20
CA ARG A 66 -11.53 -6.65 -3.68
C ARG A 66 -10.30 -7.53 -3.91
N THR A 67 -10.07 -8.43 -2.96
CA THR A 67 -9.24 -9.64 -3.16
C THR A 67 -10.13 -10.83 -3.41
#